data_AF-A0A8H5SSN4-F1
#
_entry.id   AF-A0A8H5SSN4-F1
#
_cell.length_a   1.000
_cell.length_b   1.000
_cell.length_c   1.000
_cell.angle_alpha   90.00
_cell.angle_beta   90.00
_cell.angle_gamma   90.00
#
_symmetry.space_group_name_H-M   'P 1'
#
loop_
_entity.id
_entity.type
_entity.pdbx_description
1 polymer ?
#
loop_
_entity_poly.entity_id
_entity_poly.type
_entity_poly.pdbx_seq_one_letter_code
_entity_poly.pdbx_strand_id
1 'polypeptide(L)'
;MAMSPDQFNQPTVYYIAGARVVSAMTNHFSGAVRSYTNGNPIIMLSVKGCQGTCTGILTGPSLDVSCTRHGINYDLGFDNLNSGTLLNSATLPYQQKGPRPQMISDVQRQPYPQGKLITTHCTLSSAQVNYPFTFLNGTTILNSTNSSVDETVNRTVSFLTIDREAPGLIRAPSLLGGIACAISELYASNIKLYYSGQLTIQGSRLVPYMYINSNDATLNSSNAKWNDPTPAVLSAIRELSFRAAIRFANGDERAQQTVKGTQRRTTAKYHLRAVYLRVPVAILVTRRRTL
;
A
#
# COMPACT_ATOMS: atom_id res chain seq x y z
N MET A 1 -2.93 -13.45 15.52
CA MET A 1 -1.95 -12.57 16.13
C MET A 1 -2.69 -11.22 16.03
N ALA A 2 -3.02 -10.43 17.09
CA ALA A 2 -3.41 -9.01 16.96
C ALA A 2 -2.33 -8.02 17.46
N MET A 3 -1.75 -7.22 16.57
CA MET A 3 -0.75 -6.21 16.94
C MET A 3 -1.38 -5.25 17.95
N SER A 4 -0.66 -4.96 19.06
CA SER A 4 -1.21 -4.14 20.14
C SER A 4 -1.76 -2.81 19.59
N PRO A 5 -2.97 -2.38 19.98
CA PRO A 5 -3.49 -1.06 19.65
C PRO A 5 -2.49 0.06 20.01
N ASP A 6 -1.64 -0.16 21.02
CA ASP A 6 -0.64 0.81 21.50
C ASP A 6 0.44 1.13 20.45
N GLN A 7 0.56 0.34 19.38
CA GLN A 7 1.51 0.63 18.29
C GLN A 7 1.20 1.96 17.57
N PHE A 8 -0.04 2.45 17.64
CA PHE A 8 -0.37 3.78 17.10
C PHE A 8 0.24 4.93 17.90
N ASN A 9 0.47 4.73 19.20
CA ASN A 9 1.05 5.73 20.09
C ASN A 9 2.58 5.80 19.99
N GLN A 10 3.19 4.96 19.14
CA GLN A 10 4.63 4.95 18.95
C GLN A 10 5.09 6.16 18.11
N PRO A 11 6.16 6.85 18.53
CA PRO A 11 6.71 7.98 17.79
C PRO A 11 7.32 7.52 16.45
N THR A 12 6.84 8.10 15.35
CA THR A 12 7.39 7.86 13.99
C THR A 12 8.09 9.05 13.38
N VAL A 13 7.84 10.25 13.92
CA VAL A 13 8.41 11.52 13.45
C VAL A 13 8.92 12.36 14.63
N TYR A 14 9.64 13.42 14.34
CA TYR A 14 10.06 14.41 15.32
C TYR A 14 9.84 15.81 14.75
N TYR A 15 9.44 16.72 15.63
CA TYR A 15 9.38 18.15 15.35
C TYR A 15 10.50 18.82 16.15
N ILE A 16 11.34 19.59 15.47
CA ILE A 16 12.25 20.51 16.15
C ILE A 16 11.42 21.69 16.64
N ALA A 17 11.67 22.16 17.87
CA ALA A 17 10.92 23.26 18.47
C ALA A 17 10.85 24.48 17.51
N GLY A 18 9.62 24.96 17.27
CA GLY A 18 9.35 26.06 16.34
C GLY A 18 9.05 25.64 14.89
N ALA A 19 9.28 24.38 14.50
CA ALA A 19 8.92 23.89 13.17
C ALA A 19 7.43 23.55 13.09
N ARG A 20 6.74 24.05 12.04
CA ARG A 20 5.35 23.68 11.69
C ARG A 20 5.28 22.45 10.76
N VAL A 21 6.43 21.86 10.45
CA VAL A 21 6.58 20.72 9.56
C VAL A 21 7.44 19.65 10.23
N VAL A 22 7.22 18.39 9.85
CA VAL A 22 8.02 17.25 10.32
C VAL A 22 9.50 17.53 10.02
N SER A 23 10.36 17.43 11.05
CA SER A 23 11.78 17.72 10.91
C SER A 23 12.61 16.45 10.66
N ALA A 24 12.18 15.31 11.21
CA ALA A 24 12.83 14.02 11.01
C ALA A 24 11.85 12.87 11.21
N MET A 25 12.17 11.70 10.65
CA MET A 25 11.51 10.43 10.96
C MET A 25 12.32 9.65 12.01
N THR A 26 11.68 8.84 12.84
CA THR A 26 12.41 7.94 13.75
C THR A 26 13.17 6.87 12.98
N ASN A 27 14.22 6.31 13.57
CA ASN A 27 15.04 5.27 12.91
C ASN A 27 14.23 4.02 12.53
N HIS A 28 13.26 3.62 13.37
CA HIS A 28 12.39 2.48 13.07
C HIS A 28 11.49 2.77 11.87
N PHE A 29 10.85 3.95 11.85
CA PHE A 29 9.91 4.31 10.79
C PHE A 29 10.63 4.65 9.47
N SER A 30 11.70 5.44 9.50
CA SER A 30 12.52 5.73 8.31
C SER A 30 13.07 4.46 7.66
N GLY A 31 13.41 3.45 8.46
CA GLY A 31 13.80 2.14 7.93
C GLY A 31 12.66 1.37 7.25
N ALA A 32 11.41 1.52 7.72
CA ALA A 32 10.24 0.98 7.03
C ALA A 32 10.01 1.69 5.69
N VAL A 33 10.06 3.03 5.68
CA VAL A 33 9.92 3.85 4.47
C VAL A 33 11.01 3.50 3.45
N ARG A 34 12.28 3.47 3.85
CA ARG A 34 13.39 3.11 2.95
C ARG A 34 13.24 1.70 2.37
N SER A 35 12.81 0.75 3.19
CA SER A 35 12.57 -0.62 2.74
C SER A 35 11.44 -0.70 1.72
N TYR A 36 10.41 0.13 1.87
CA TYR A 36 9.32 0.25 0.92
C TYR A 36 9.79 0.88 -0.40
N THR A 37 10.46 2.04 -0.34
CA THR A 37 10.93 2.76 -1.54
C THR A 37 11.95 1.96 -2.36
N ASN A 38 12.76 1.13 -1.69
CA ASN A 38 13.75 0.28 -2.37
C ASN A 38 13.16 -1.02 -2.91
N GLY A 39 11.86 -1.29 -2.72
CA GLY A 39 11.24 -2.55 -3.13
C GLY A 39 11.78 -3.78 -2.38
N ASN A 40 12.36 -3.59 -1.19
CA ASN A 40 12.94 -4.69 -0.43
C ASN A 40 11.84 -5.65 0.06
N PRO A 41 12.08 -6.97 0.07
CA PRO A 41 11.11 -7.93 0.59
C PRO A 41 10.71 -7.62 2.04
N ILE A 42 9.48 -7.93 2.44
CA ILE A 42 9.04 -7.77 3.83
C ILE A 42 9.58 -8.97 4.61
N ILE A 43 10.64 -8.76 5.38
CA ILE A 43 11.25 -9.82 6.19
C ILE A 43 10.54 -9.88 7.55
N MET A 44 9.86 -11.00 7.84
CA MET A 44 9.33 -11.28 9.18
C MET A 44 10.36 -12.08 9.96
N LEU A 45 10.72 -11.61 11.16
CA LEU A 45 11.86 -12.18 11.90
C LEU A 45 11.61 -13.55 12.54
N SER A 46 10.37 -13.97 12.76
CA SER A 46 10.09 -15.27 13.36
C SER A 46 8.64 -15.72 13.16
N VAL A 47 8.39 -16.60 12.18
CA VAL A 47 7.15 -17.39 12.11
C VAL A 47 7.44 -18.79 12.64
N LYS A 48 7.02 -19.07 13.88
CA LYS A 48 7.14 -20.40 14.47
C LYS A 48 6.05 -21.33 13.90
N GLY A 49 6.40 -22.59 13.67
CA GLY A 49 5.43 -23.62 13.24
C GLY A 49 5.09 -23.62 11.76
N CYS A 50 5.79 -22.84 10.93
CA CYS A 50 5.61 -22.86 9.47
C CYS A 50 6.77 -23.61 8.78
N GLN A 51 6.48 -24.65 8.00
CA GLN A 51 7.46 -25.31 7.12
C GLN A 51 6.97 -25.26 5.66
N GLY A 52 7.66 -24.51 4.79
CA GLY A 52 7.23 -24.29 3.41
C GLY A 52 6.42 -23.00 3.26
N THR A 53 5.34 -23.04 2.49
CA THR A 53 4.47 -21.88 2.24
C THR A 53 3.35 -21.83 3.28
N CYS A 54 3.22 -20.74 4.01
CA CYS A 54 2.10 -20.53 4.93
C CYS A 54 1.27 -19.32 4.52
N THR A 55 -0.04 -19.46 4.55
CA THR A 55 -0.97 -18.36 4.32
C THR A 55 -1.77 -18.12 5.59
N GLY A 56 -1.99 -16.86 5.94
CA GLY A 56 -2.76 -16.52 7.13
C GLY A 56 -3.26 -15.09 7.09
N ILE A 57 -3.89 -14.67 8.18
CA ILE A 57 -4.39 -13.30 8.36
C ILE A 57 -3.78 -12.76 9.65
N LEU A 58 -3.03 -11.67 9.53
CA LEU A 58 -2.52 -10.89 10.67
C LEU A 58 -3.46 -9.71 10.92
N THR A 59 -3.75 -9.41 12.17
CA THR A 59 -4.51 -8.20 12.52
C THR A 59 -3.52 -7.17 13.04
N GLY A 60 -3.62 -5.94 12.57
CA GLY A 60 -2.78 -4.88 13.10
C GLY A 60 -3.18 -3.47 12.71
N PRO A 61 -2.40 -2.47 13.18
CA PRO A 61 -2.72 -1.07 12.96
C PRO A 61 -2.70 -0.72 11.47
N SER A 62 -3.73 -0.02 11.01
CA SER A 62 -3.80 0.59 9.68
C SER A 62 -4.88 1.68 9.60
N LEU A 63 -5.30 1.98 8.37
CA LEU A 63 -6.40 2.85 8.06
C LEU A 63 -7.54 2.05 7.43
N ASP A 64 -8.74 2.24 7.97
CA ASP A 64 -10.00 1.99 7.28
C ASP A 64 -10.12 3.00 6.14
N VAL A 65 -10.51 2.53 4.97
CA VAL A 65 -10.57 3.34 3.75
C VAL A 65 -12.00 3.31 3.23
N SER A 66 -12.60 4.49 3.12
CA SER A 66 -13.89 4.67 2.48
C SER A 66 -13.74 5.68 1.35
N CYS A 67 -13.91 5.23 0.11
CA CYS A 67 -13.74 6.08 -1.07
C CYS A 67 -15.06 6.26 -1.81
N THR A 68 -15.30 7.48 -2.31
CA THR A 68 -16.40 7.80 -3.22
C THR A 68 -15.84 8.39 -4.51
N ARG A 69 -16.39 7.98 -5.64
CA ARG A 69 -16.04 8.49 -6.97
C ARG A 69 -17.14 9.40 -7.47
N HIS A 70 -16.77 10.61 -7.87
CA HIS A 70 -17.68 11.59 -8.43
C HIS A 70 -17.19 11.98 -9.82
N GLY A 71 -18.11 11.99 -10.77
CA GLY A 71 -17.84 12.43 -12.13
C GLY A 71 -18.44 13.80 -12.37
N ILE A 72 -17.60 14.78 -12.66
CA ILE A 72 -18.01 16.14 -13.03
C ILE A 72 -17.78 16.29 -14.52
N ASN A 73 -18.84 16.57 -15.28
CA ASN A 73 -18.67 16.92 -16.69
C ASN A 73 -18.06 18.31 -16.78
N TYR A 74 -17.08 18.47 -17.66
CA TYR A 74 -16.46 19.75 -17.94
C TYR A 74 -16.54 20.01 -19.45
N ASP A 75 -16.62 21.29 -19.81
CA ASP A 75 -16.46 21.77 -21.19
C ASP A 75 -15.38 22.84 -21.18
N LEU A 76 -14.27 22.57 -21.85
CA LEU A 76 -13.13 23.45 -21.93
C LEU A 76 -12.91 23.84 -23.40
N GLY A 77 -13.86 24.51 -24.04
CA GLY A 77 -13.66 25.04 -25.40
C GLY A 77 -12.43 25.96 -25.49
N PHE A 78 -11.48 25.66 -26.39
CA PHE A 78 -10.27 26.47 -26.63
C PHE A 78 -10.58 27.92 -26.99
N ASP A 79 -11.74 28.19 -27.60
CA ASP A 79 -12.18 29.54 -27.94
C ASP A 79 -12.33 30.45 -26.70
N ASN A 80 -12.41 29.87 -25.50
CA ASN A 80 -12.55 30.58 -24.23
C ASN A 80 -11.27 30.55 -23.37
N LEU A 81 -10.17 29.94 -23.84
CA LEU A 81 -8.92 29.85 -23.08
C LEU A 81 -7.98 30.99 -23.47
N ASN A 82 -7.75 31.89 -22.53
CA ASN A 82 -6.73 32.93 -22.68
C ASN A 82 -5.34 32.30 -22.53
N SER A 83 -4.35 32.85 -23.23
CA SER A 83 -2.95 32.54 -22.94
C SER A 83 -2.69 32.84 -21.47
N GLY A 84 -2.16 31.87 -20.72
CA GLY A 84 -2.01 31.96 -19.27
C GLY A 84 -2.99 31.11 -18.46
N THR A 85 -4.04 30.54 -19.06
CA THR A 85 -5.01 29.73 -18.30
C THR A 85 -4.36 28.45 -17.76
N LEU A 86 -4.55 28.21 -16.46
CA LEU A 86 -4.14 27.01 -15.76
C LEU A 86 -5.34 26.08 -15.55
N LEU A 87 -5.23 24.85 -16.03
CA LEU A 87 -6.21 23.80 -15.79
C LEU A 87 -5.61 22.79 -14.82
N ASN A 88 -6.17 22.67 -13.61
CA ASN A 88 -5.75 21.64 -12.67
C ASN A 88 -6.19 20.28 -13.20
N SER A 89 -5.23 19.40 -13.48
CA SER A 89 -5.50 18.09 -14.12
C SER A 89 -5.40 16.91 -13.16
N ALA A 90 -4.54 17.01 -12.14
CA ALA A 90 -4.55 16.09 -11.01
C ALA A 90 -3.86 16.73 -9.80
N THR A 91 -4.49 16.61 -8.64
CA THR A 91 -3.88 16.96 -7.37
C THR A 91 -4.12 15.81 -6.40
N LEU A 92 -3.06 15.44 -5.67
CA LEU A 92 -3.15 14.53 -4.53
C LEU A 92 -2.90 15.34 -3.25
N PRO A 93 -3.84 16.21 -2.82
CA PRO A 93 -3.68 16.90 -1.57
C PRO A 93 -3.98 15.91 -0.42
N TYR A 94 -2.94 15.57 0.35
CA TYR A 94 -3.15 15.03 1.68
C TYR A 94 -3.55 16.20 2.59
N GLN A 95 -4.82 16.25 3.03
CA GLN A 95 -5.32 17.31 3.90
C GLN A 95 -5.91 16.71 5.17
N GLN A 96 -5.33 17.05 6.32
CA GLN A 96 -5.92 16.73 7.60
C GLN A 96 -7.06 17.73 7.88
N LYS A 97 -8.31 17.34 7.59
CA LYS A 97 -9.50 18.14 7.91
C LYS A 97 -10.18 17.58 9.17
N GLY A 98 -9.87 18.15 10.33
CA GLY A 98 -10.43 17.74 11.61
C GLY A 98 -9.76 16.49 12.21
N PRO A 99 -10.45 15.75 13.12
CA PRO A 99 -9.87 14.59 13.83
C PRO A 99 -9.73 13.33 12.96
N ARG A 100 -10.13 13.39 11.69
CA ARG A 100 -10.03 12.26 10.75
C ARG A 100 -9.19 12.70 9.54
N PRO A 101 -8.04 12.06 9.27
CA PRO A 101 -7.27 12.37 8.07
C PRO A 101 -8.09 12.09 6.81
N GLN A 102 -8.13 13.03 5.88
CA GLN A 102 -8.79 12.86 4.59
C GLN A 102 -7.74 12.81 3.49
N MET A 103 -7.89 11.86 2.57
CA MET A 103 -7.10 11.81 1.36
C MET A 103 -8.02 12.10 0.19
N ILE A 104 -7.80 13.23 -0.46
CA ILE A 104 -8.53 13.58 -1.67
C ILE A 104 -7.60 13.28 -2.85
N SER A 105 -8.11 12.59 -3.86
CA SER A 105 -7.39 12.28 -5.10
C SER A 105 -8.25 12.73 -6.26
N ASP A 106 -7.88 13.84 -6.90
CA ASP A 106 -8.57 14.34 -8.08
C ASP A 106 -7.91 13.75 -9.32
N VAL A 107 -8.29 12.54 -9.77
CA VAL A 107 -7.62 11.96 -10.94
C VAL A 107 -8.55 11.10 -11.79
N GLN A 108 -9.10 11.71 -12.84
CA GLN A 108 -9.15 11.16 -14.20
C GLN A 108 -9.79 12.19 -15.13
N ARG A 109 -9.07 12.67 -16.16
CA ARG A 109 -9.66 13.50 -17.22
C ARG A 109 -9.98 12.60 -18.42
N GLN A 110 -11.26 12.38 -18.72
CA GLN A 110 -11.69 11.86 -20.04
C GLN A 110 -11.56 12.96 -21.11
N PRO A 111 -11.37 12.62 -22.41
CA PRO A 111 -10.80 13.54 -23.40
C PRO A 111 -11.67 14.77 -23.71
N TYR A 112 -11.01 15.81 -24.22
CA TYR A 112 -11.49 17.15 -24.61
C TYR A 112 -12.38 17.19 -25.87
N PRO A 113 -13.14 18.29 -26.14
CA PRO A 113 -13.35 19.51 -25.32
C PRO A 113 -14.26 19.28 -24.13
N GLN A 114 -15.16 18.31 -24.31
CA GLN A 114 -16.13 17.89 -23.32
C GLN A 114 -15.70 16.55 -22.78
N GLY A 115 -15.48 16.50 -21.48
CA GLY A 115 -15.05 15.28 -20.83
C GLY A 115 -15.67 15.15 -19.45
N LYS A 116 -15.38 14.01 -18.83
CA LYS A 116 -15.73 13.72 -17.45
C LYS A 116 -14.45 13.74 -16.62
N LEU A 117 -14.40 14.64 -15.65
CA LEU A 117 -13.40 14.63 -14.59
C LEU A 117 -13.90 13.65 -13.52
N ILE A 118 -13.12 12.62 -13.22
CA ILE A 118 -13.41 11.70 -12.12
C ILE A 118 -12.55 12.12 -10.94
N THR A 119 -13.22 12.51 -9.86
CA THR A 119 -12.59 12.77 -8.57
C THR A 119 -12.87 11.59 -7.65
N THR A 120 -11.84 11.10 -6.97
CA THR A 120 -11.94 10.07 -5.95
C THR A 120 -11.67 10.70 -4.59
N HIS A 121 -12.70 10.78 -3.74
CA HIS A 121 -12.56 11.24 -2.36
C HIS A 121 -12.43 10.04 -1.43
N CYS A 122 -11.31 9.89 -0.72
CA CYS A 122 -11.09 8.83 0.26
C CYS A 122 -11.01 9.39 1.68
N THR A 123 -11.87 8.90 2.56
CA THR A 123 -11.76 9.15 4.01
C THR A 123 -10.94 8.03 4.62
N LEU A 124 -9.89 8.40 5.36
CA LEU A 124 -9.01 7.47 6.05
C LEU A 124 -9.29 7.55 7.55
N SER A 125 -9.72 6.44 8.14
CA SER A 125 -10.01 6.38 9.58
C SER A 125 -9.10 5.38 10.27
N SER A 126 -8.56 5.73 11.43
CA SER A 126 -7.70 4.83 12.20
C SER A 126 -8.44 3.56 12.59
N ALA A 127 -7.87 2.40 12.27
CA ALA A 127 -8.51 1.12 12.50
C ALA A 127 -7.49 -0.01 12.69
N GLN A 128 -7.94 -1.10 13.29
CA GLN A 128 -7.28 -2.40 13.14
C GLN A 128 -7.81 -3.07 11.88
N VAL A 129 -6.91 -3.55 11.04
CA VAL A 129 -7.28 -4.23 9.79
C VAL A 129 -6.63 -5.59 9.69
N ASN A 130 -7.27 -6.46 8.91
CA ASN A 130 -6.77 -7.77 8.55
C ASN A 130 -5.83 -7.70 7.33
N TYR A 131 -4.60 -8.17 7.52
CA TYR A 131 -3.54 -8.35 6.54
C TYR A 131 -3.41 -9.83 6.17
N PRO A 132 -4.08 -10.30 5.11
CA PRO A 132 -3.77 -11.60 4.56
C PRO A 132 -2.37 -11.57 3.98
N PHE A 133 -1.59 -12.57 4.34
CA PHE A 133 -0.20 -12.68 3.97
C PHE A 133 0.11 -14.09 3.52
N THR A 134 1.14 -14.18 2.69
CA THR A 134 1.79 -15.42 2.30
C THR A 134 3.24 -15.36 2.77
N PHE A 135 3.62 -16.29 3.62
CA PHE A 135 4.99 -16.48 4.08
C PHE A 135 5.65 -17.59 3.28
N LEU A 136 6.80 -17.29 2.69
CA LEU A 136 7.60 -18.20 1.89
C LEU A 136 9.07 -17.94 2.19
N ASN A 137 9.78 -18.96 2.71
CA ASN A 137 11.23 -18.94 2.91
C ASN A 137 11.75 -17.68 3.67
N GLY A 138 11.08 -17.28 4.75
CA GLY A 138 11.48 -16.10 5.54
C GLY A 138 10.96 -14.76 5.01
N THR A 139 10.36 -14.75 3.83
CA THR A 139 9.77 -13.55 3.23
C THR A 139 8.26 -13.56 3.36
N THR A 140 7.71 -12.41 3.69
CA THR A 140 6.26 -12.18 3.74
C THR A 140 5.84 -11.36 2.53
N ILE A 141 4.80 -11.83 1.87
CA ILE A 141 4.15 -11.15 0.76
C ILE A 141 2.76 -10.80 1.25
N LEU A 142 2.41 -9.51 1.21
CA LEU A 142 1.03 -9.10 1.43
C LEU A 142 0.21 -9.50 0.21
N ASN A 143 -0.88 -10.21 0.42
CA ASN A 143 -1.80 -10.49 -0.66
C ASN A 143 -2.48 -9.16 -1.02
N SER A 144 -2.01 -8.56 -2.12
CA SER A 144 -2.44 -7.27 -2.63
C SER A 144 -3.96 -7.16 -2.59
N THR A 145 -4.45 -6.04 -2.06
CA THR A 145 -5.81 -5.59 -2.33
C THR A 145 -5.80 -4.72 -3.55
N ASN A 146 -6.02 -5.39 -4.67
CA ASN A 146 -6.84 -4.97 -5.79
C ASN A 146 -6.31 -3.80 -6.64
N SER A 147 -6.70 -3.85 -7.92
CA SER A 147 -6.21 -2.95 -8.97
C SER A 147 -7.02 -1.66 -9.06
N SER A 148 -8.19 -1.63 -8.43
CA SER A 148 -9.16 -0.54 -8.49
C SER A 148 -9.64 -0.15 -7.09
N VAL A 149 -10.03 1.11 -6.94
CA VAL A 149 -10.66 1.65 -5.72
C VAL A 149 -11.93 0.88 -5.40
N ASP A 150 -12.75 0.55 -6.40
CA ASP A 150 -14.04 -0.14 -6.23
C ASP A 150 -13.88 -1.58 -5.76
N GLU A 151 -12.74 -2.19 -6.08
CA GLU A 151 -12.41 -3.53 -5.62
C GLU A 151 -11.87 -3.51 -4.19
N THR A 152 -11.48 -2.36 -3.63
CA THR A 152 -10.81 -2.28 -2.31
C THR A 152 -11.68 -2.91 -1.23
N VAL A 153 -11.35 -4.13 -0.83
CA VAL A 153 -12.09 -4.85 0.21
C VAL A 153 -11.76 -4.21 1.55
N ASN A 154 -12.77 -3.64 2.19
CA ASN A 154 -12.64 -3.17 3.55
C ASN A 154 -12.37 -4.37 4.48
N ARG A 155 -11.23 -4.34 5.16
CA ARG A 155 -10.76 -5.41 6.06
C ARG A 155 -10.68 -4.95 7.51
N THR A 156 -11.45 -3.92 7.86
CA THR A 156 -11.53 -3.36 9.20
C THR A 156 -12.11 -4.37 10.17
N VAL A 157 -11.40 -4.56 11.29
CA VAL A 157 -11.80 -5.38 12.43
C VAL A 157 -12.48 -4.50 13.47
N SER A 158 -11.85 -3.37 13.78
CA SER A 158 -12.35 -2.39 14.74
C SER A 158 -11.81 -1.01 14.41
N PHE A 159 -12.62 0.01 14.61
CA PHE A 159 -12.15 1.40 14.59
C PHE A 159 -11.35 1.67 15.86
N LEU A 160 -10.33 2.50 15.72
CA LEU A 160 -9.53 2.95 16.85
C LEU A 160 -9.80 4.41 17.10
N THR A 161 -10.29 4.70 18.30
CA THR A 161 -10.36 6.06 18.81
C THR A 161 -8.97 6.45 19.29
N ILE A 162 -8.34 7.38 18.57
CA ILE A 162 -7.06 7.94 18.99
C ILE A 162 -7.36 9.17 19.83
N ASP A 163 -7.25 9.03 21.15
CA ASP A 163 -7.51 10.12 22.10
C ASP A 163 -6.47 11.27 22.01
N ARG A 164 -5.48 11.16 21.11
CA ARG A 164 -4.28 12.01 21.09
C ARG A 164 -3.90 12.63 19.74
N GLU A 165 -4.66 12.40 18.67
CA GLU A 165 -4.37 13.04 17.37
C GLU A 165 -5.24 14.27 17.16
N ALA A 166 -4.93 15.34 17.90
CA ALA A 166 -5.55 16.63 17.65
C ALA A 166 -4.84 17.34 16.48
N PRO A 167 -5.55 17.73 15.40
CA PRO A 167 -4.97 18.53 14.33
C PRO A 167 -4.44 19.86 14.88
N GLY A 168 -3.21 20.23 14.50
CA GLY A 168 -2.62 21.53 14.86
C GLY A 168 -1.93 21.60 16.23
N LEU A 169 -1.85 20.50 17.00
CA LEU A 169 -1.09 20.46 18.24
C LEU A 169 0.26 19.78 18.05
N ILE A 170 1.31 20.51 18.44
CA ILE A 170 2.76 20.22 18.47
C ILE A 170 3.14 18.89 19.17
N ARG A 171 2.16 18.14 19.70
CA ARG A 171 2.36 16.99 20.58
C ARG A 171 1.63 15.76 20.08
N ALA A 172 2.25 15.04 19.16
CA ALA A 172 2.67 13.66 19.36
C ALA A 172 3.05 13.06 17.99
N PRO A 173 4.30 12.65 17.78
CA PRO A 173 4.57 11.73 16.68
C PRO A 173 3.78 10.44 16.90
N SER A 174 2.94 10.10 15.94
CA SER A 174 2.12 8.88 15.94
C SER A 174 2.40 8.07 14.71
N LEU A 175 2.06 6.78 14.73
CA LEU A 175 2.22 5.91 13.55
C LEU A 175 1.56 6.52 12.31
N LEU A 176 0.37 7.09 12.46
CA LEU A 176 -0.39 7.69 11.37
C LEU A 176 0.19 9.00 10.89
N GLY A 177 0.65 9.88 11.78
CA GLY A 177 1.33 11.10 11.39
C GLY A 177 2.59 10.82 10.55
N GLY A 178 3.33 9.75 10.89
CA GLY A 178 4.45 9.28 10.09
C GLY A 178 4.05 8.76 8.72
N ILE A 179 3.03 7.90 8.65
CA ILE A 179 2.52 7.36 7.38
C ILE A 179 2.01 8.48 6.49
N ALA A 180 1.22 9.41 7.05
CA ALA A 180 0.74 10.60 6.39
C ALA A 180 1.89 11.42 5.78
N CYS A 181 2.93 11.70 6.58
CA CYS A 181 4.12 12.41 6.13
C CYS A 181 4.83 11.66 5.00
N ALA A 182 5.10 10.36 5.16
CA ALA A 182 5.77 9.55 4.14
C ALA A 182 4.97 9.50 2.83
N ILE A 183 3.66 9.29 2.90
CA ILE A 183 2.79 9.27 1.72
C ILE A 183 2.72 10.63 1.07
N SER A 184 2.66 11.72 1.84
CA SER A 184 2.70 13.07 1.27
C SER A 184 4.02 13.32 0.53
N GLU A 185 5.15 12.86 1.04
CA GLU A 185 6.43 13.06 0.33
C GLU A 185 6.54 12.19 -0.94
N LEU A 186 6.04 10.95 -0.87
CA LEU A 186 6.11 10.02 -1.99
C LEU A 186 5.09 10.33 -3.10
N TYR A 187 3.90 10.77 -2.72
CA TYR A 187 2.75 10.83 -3.62
C TYR A 187 2.12 12.20 -3.79
N ALA A 188 2.39 13.18 -2.92
CA ALA A 188 1.87 14.52 -3.15
C ALA A 188 2.44 15.02 -4.48
N SER A 189 1.54 15.49 -5.33
CA SER A 189 1.89 16.02 -6.62
C SER A 189 0.78 16.91 -7.12
N ASN A 190 1.15 17.78 -8.05
CA ASN A 190 0.24 18.66 -8.72
C ASN A 190 0.63 18.71 -10.18
N ILE A 191 -0.33 18.49 -11.06
CA ILE A 191 -0.18 18.67 -12.50
C ILE A 191 -1.22 19.64 -13.01
N LYS A 192 -0.73 20.65 -13.71
CA LYS A 192 -1.51 21.67 -14.39
C LYS A 192 -1.23 21.57 -15.88
N LEU A 193 -2.27 21.78 -16.67
CA LEU A 193 -2.12 22.06 -18.08
C LEU A 193 -2.15 23.58 -18.24
N TYR A 194 -1.10 24.11 -18.85
CA TYR A 194 -0.92 25.52 -19.13
C TYR A 194 -1.14 25.76 -20.62
N TYR A 195 -2.00 26.71 -20.97
CA TYR A 195 -2.21 27.10 -22.36
C TYR A 195 -1.42 28.37 -22.71
N SER A 196 -0.53 28.28 -23.71
CA SER A 196 0.26 29.41 -24.22
C SER A 196 0.23 29.53 -25.75
N GLY A 197 -0.85 29.06 -26.38
CA GLY A 197 -0.96 28.81 -27.82
C GLY A 197 -0.82 27.32 -28.18
N GLN A 198 -0.17 26.55 -27.32
CA GLN A 198 -0.26 25.08 -27.26
C GLN A 198 -0.52 24.65 -25.81
N LEU A 199 -1.07 23.45 -25.60
CA LEU A 199 -1.19 22.86 -24.27
C LEU A 199 0.17 22.33 -23.83
N THR A 200 0.66 22.83 -22.70
CA THR A 200 1.88 22.38 -22.06
C THR A 200 1.56 21.76 -20.72
N ILE A 201 2.21 20.65 -20.39
CA ILE A 201 2.10 20.02 -19.08
C ILE A 201 3.09 20.70 -18.12
N GLN A 202 2.58 21.23 -17.02
CA GLN A 202 3.35 21.69 -15.87
C GLN A 202 3.06 20.79 -14.67
N GLY A 203 3.96 19.84 -14.41
CA GLY A 203 3.91 18.96 -13.26
C GLY A 203 4.88 19.40 -12.17
N SER A 204 4.55 19.08 -10.93
CA SER A 204 5.49 19.04 -9.82
C SER A 204 5.54 17.61 -9.27
N ARG A 205 6.75 17.15 -8.93
CA ARG A 205 7.05 15.80 -8.42
C ARG A 205 6.73 14.68 -9.45
N LEU A 206 6.97 13.43 -9.07
CA LEU A 206 7.07 12.30 -10.02
C LEU A 206 5.73 11.64 -10.36
N VAL A 207 4.75 11.66 -9.44
CA VAL A 207 3.49 10.92 -9.63
C VAL A 207 2.77 11.26 -10.93
N PRO A 208 2.59 12.53 -11.35
CA PRO A 208 1.83 12.82 -12.56
C PRO A 208 2.46 12.20 -13.81
N TYR A 209 3.78 11.99 -13.80
CA TYR A 209 4.52 11.34 -14.87
C TYR A 209 4.42 9.81 -14.82
N MET A 210 4.38 9.22 -13.61
CA MET A 210 4.24 7.77 -13.43
C MET A 210 2.87 7.21 -13.83
N TYR A 211 1.83 8.03 -13.76
CA TYR A 211 0.45 7.61 -14.07
C TYR A 211 -0.07 8.16 -15.39
N ILE A 212 0.80 8.65 -16.28
CA ILE A 212 0.41 9.00 -17.65
C ILE A 212 -0.07 7.74 -18.36
N ASN A 213 -1.24 7.82 -19.00
CA ASN A 213 -1.82 6.76 -19.83
C ASN A 213 -2.07 7.25 -21.27
N SER A 214 -1.17 8.13 -21.72
CA SER A 214 -1.17 8.71 -23.07
C SER A 214 0.16 8.40 -23.75
N ASN A 215 0.13 8.36 -25.07
CA ASN A 215 1.33 8.26 -25.89
C ASN A 215 1.98 9.65 -26.08
N ASP A 216 3.25 9.67 -26.49
CA ASP A 216 4.00 10.92 -26.68
C ASP A 216 3.32 11.90 -27.64
N ALA A 217 2.63 11.38 -28.66
CA ALA A 217 1.87 12.16 -29.63
C ALA A 217 0.66 12.90 -29.01
N THR A 218 0.10 12.39 -27.91
CA THR A 218 -1.09 12.97 -27.25
C THR A 218 -0.77 13.73 -25.97
N LEU A 219 0.46 13.69 -25.46
CA LEU A 219 0.87 14.39 -24.24
C LEU A 219 0.65 15.90 -24.29
N ASN A 220 1.02 16.55 -25.40
CA ASN A 220 0.82 18.00 -25.59
C ASN A 220 -0.53 18.32 -26.23
N SER A 221 -1.44 17.35 -26.23
CA SER A 221 -2.79 17.50 -26.77
C SER A 221 -3.80 17.45 -25.64
N SER A 222 -5.01 17.84 -25.99
CA SER A 222 -6.15 17.77 -25.10
C SER A 222 -6.69 16.33 -24.89
N ASN A 223 -6.09 15.34 -25.56
CA ASN A 223 -6.34 13.92 -25.39
C ASN A 223 -5.41 13.26 -24.35
N ALA A 224 -4.58 14.03 -23.65
CA ALA A 224 -3.75 13.53 -22.57
C ALA A 224 -4.62 12.92 -21.44
N LYS A 225 -4.29 11.70 -21.01
CA LYS A 225 -5.00 10.91 -19.99
C LYS A 225 -4.02 10.50 -18.89
N TRP A 226 -4.55 10.43 -17.68
CA TRP A 226 -3.86 9.92 -16.50
C TRP A 226 -4.68 8.80 -15.88
N ASN A 227 -4.00 7.76 -15.39
CA ASN A 227 -4.57 6.73 -14.56
C ASN A 227 -4.78 7.25 -13.14
N ASP A 228 -5.82 6.75 -12.47
CA ASP A 228 -6.08 7.02 -11.06
C ASP A 228 -4.96 6.41 -10.19
N PRO A 229 -4.15 7.21 -9.48
CA PRO A 229 -3.08 6.74 -8.60
C PRO A 229 -3.62 6.25 -7.25
N THR A 230 -4.91 6.48 -6.95
CA THR A 230 -5.51 6.15 -5.65
C THR A 230 -5.27 4.69 -5.23
N PRO A 231 -5.46 3.66 -6.08
CA PRO A 231 -5.19 2.27 -5.69
C PRO A 231 -3.74 2.04 -5.25
N ALA A 232 -2.79 2.67 -5.93
CA ALA A 232 -1.38 2.54 -5.60
C ALA A 232 -1.03 3.25 -4.28
N VAL A 233 -1.61 4.42 -4.03
CA VAL A 233 -1.42 5.13 -2.75
C VAL A 233 -2.05 4.35 -1.59
N LEU A 234 -3.25 3.78 -1.76
CA LEU A 234 -3.89 2.95 -0.75
C LEU A 234 -3.09 1.67 -0.46
N SER A 235 -2.52 1.06 -1.50
CA SER A 235 -1.61 -0.07 -1.37
C SER A 235 -0.33 0.33 -0.62
N ALA A 236 0.25 1.49 -0.95
CA ALA A 236 1.42 2.04 -0.26
C ALA A 236 1.16 2.28 1.23
N ILE A 237 0.03 2.89 1.57
CA ILE A 237 -0.42 3.11 2.96
C ILE A 237 -0.48 1.77 3.70
N ARG A 238 -1.14 0.77 3.11
CA ARG A 238 -1.31 -0.55 3.71
C ARG A 238 0.02 -1.22 3.97
N GLU A 239 0.91 -1.20 2.98
CA GLU A 239 2.22 -1.83 3.08
C GLU A 239 3.13 -1.11 4.08
N LEU A 240 3.17 0.22 4.07
CA LEU A 240 3.92 1.03 5.03
C LEU A 240 3.44 0.79 6.47
N SER A 241 2.12 0.79 6.69
CA SER A 241 1.53 0.46 7.99
C SER A 241 1.98 -0.91 8.47
N PHE A 242 1.92 -1.93 7.59
CA PHE A 242 2.34 -3.28 7.92
C PHE A 242 3.84 -3.38 8.24
N ARG A 243 4.70 -2.78 7.39
CA ARG A 243 6.17 -2.75 7.59
C ARG A 243 6.54 -2.05 8.88
N ALA A 244 5.91 -0.91 9.16
CA ALA A 244 6.15 -0.17 10.39
C ALA A 244 5.72 -1.00 11.61
N ALA A 245 4.53 -1.61 11.58
CA ALA A 245 4.04 -2.44 12.66
C ALA A 245 4.91 -3.66 12.95
N ILE A 246 5.45 -4.33 11.92
CA ILE A 246 6.45 -5.41 12.09
C ILE A 246 7.72 -4.88 12.74
N ARG A 247 8.23 -3.72 12.28
CA ARG A 247 9.45 -3.14 12.84
C ARG A 247 9.31 -2.73 14.30
N PHE A 248 8.15 -2.24 14.71
CA PHE A 248 7.87 -1.93 16.12
C PHE A 248 7.62 -3.19 16.96
N ALA A 249 7.06 -4.24 16.37
CA ALA A 249 6.92 -5.53 17.04
C ALA A 249 8.26 -6.26 17.23
N ASN A 250 9.26 -5.96 16.40
CA ASN A 250 10.54 -6.63 16.45
C ASN A 250 11.32 -6.26 17.73
N GLY A 251 11.49 -7.23 18.61
CA GLY A 251 12.17 -7.06 19.90
C GLY A 251 11.22 -6.91 21.09
N ASP A 252 9.89 -6.88 20.89
CA ASP A 252 8.90 -6.87 21.96
C ASP A 252 8.11 -8.20 21.97
N GLU A 253 8.33 -9.01 22.99
CA GLU A 253 7.62 -10.29 23.16
C GLU A 253 6.11 -10.10 23.36
N ARG A 254 5.66 -8.94 23.86
CA ARG A 254 4.23 -8.61 24.02
C ARG A 254 3.53 -8.37 22.69
N ALA A 255 4.29 -8.11 21.63
CA ALA A 255 3.77 -7.97 20.27
C ALA A 255 3.61 -9.34 19.57
N GLN A 256 3.88 -10.46 20.25
CA GLN A 256 3.60 -11.80 19.77
C GLN A 256 2.11 -12.14 19.85
N GLN A 257 1.59 -12.85 18.86
CA GLN A 257 0.18 -13.18 18.79
C GLN A 257 0.01 -14.44 17.89
N THR A 258 -1.11 -15.19 18.00
CA THR A 258 -1.22 -16.51 17.32
C THR A 258 -2.18 -16.44 16.16
N VAL A 259 -1.75 -16.77 14.93
CA VAL A 259 -2.63 -16.81 13.75
C VAL A 259 -3.02 -18.24 13.41
N LYS A 260 -4.29 -18.43 13.04
CA LYS A 260 -4.69 -19.62 12.29
C LYS A 260 -4.28 -19.40 10.84
N GLY A 261 -3.58 -20.38 10.27
CA GLY A 261 -3.10 -20.32 8.89
C GLY A 261 -3.16 -21.69 8.24
N THR A 262 -3.01 -21.70 6.93
CA THR A 262 -2.92 -22.92 6.12
C THR A 262 -1.48 -23.09 5.67
N GLN A 263 -0.94 -24.28 5.87
CA GLN A 263 0.41 -24.63 5.44
C GLN A 263 0.35 -25.53 4.21
N ARG A 264 1.12 -25.17 3.18
CA ARG A 264 1.40 -26.00 2.02
C ARG A 264 2.87 -26.44 2.06
N ARG A 265 3.07 -27.75 2.13
CA ARG A 265 4.39 -28.37 2.13
C ARG A 265 4.50 -29.32 0.94
N THR A 266 5.54 -29.16 0.14
CA THR A 266 5.91 -30.13 -0.89
C THR A 266 6.64 -31.28 -0.20
N THR A 267 6.05 -32.47 -0.19
CA THR A 267 6.69 -33.69 0.31
C THR A 267 7.09 -34.57 -0.87
N ALA A 268 8.33 -35.06 -0.86
CA ALA A 268 8.76 -36.06 -1.82
C ALA A 268 8.00 -37.36 -1.52
N LYS A 269 7.09 -37.76 -2.41
CA LYS A 269 6.41 -39.05 -2.34
C LYS A 269 7.19 -40.05 -3.18
N TYR A 270 7.92 -40.94 -2.53
CA TYR A 270 8.57 -42.05 -3.24
C TYR A 270 7.50 -43.06 -3.68
N HIS A 271 7.33 -43.21 -4.99
CA HIS A 271 6.54 -44.30 -5.55
C HIS A 271 7.42 -45.54 -5.71
N LEU A 272 7.33 -46.47 -4.75
CA LEU A 272 7.89 -47.80 -4.92
C LEU A 272 7.09 -48.53 -5.99
N ARG A 273 7.65 -48.64 -7.18
CA ARG A 273 7.11 -49.52 -8.22
C ARG A 273 7.46 -50.95 -7.84
N ALA A 274 6.48 -51.67 -7.29
CA ALA A 274 6.62 -53.06 -6.84
C ALA A 274 7.18 -54.02 -7.91
N VAL A 275 7.08 -53.66 -9.20
CA VAL A 275 7.70 -54.39 -10.31
C VAL A 275 9.22 -54.58 -10.10
N TYR A 276 9.92 -53.57 -9.58
CA TYR A 276 11.36 -53.66 -9.36
C TYR A 276 11.75 -54.47 -8.11
N LEU A 277 10.79 -54.76 -7.22
CA LEU A 277 11.01 -55.62 -6.05
C LEU A 277 10.79 -57.12 -6.37
N ARG A 278 10.14 -57.46 -7.50
CA ARG A 278 9.85 -58.86 -7.85
C ARG A 278 11.09 -59.68 -8.16
N VAL A 279 12.04 -59.10 -8.91
CA VAL A 279 13.26 -59.80 -9.34
C VAL A 279 14.18 -60.16 -8.16
N PRO A 280 14.57 -59.23 -7.26
CA PRO A 280 15.43 -59.57 -6.13
C PRO A 280 14.77 -60.51 -5.12
N VAL A 281 13.45 -60.41 -4.89
CA VAL A 281 12.72 -61.35 -4.01
C VAL A 281 12.69 -62.76 -4.61
N ALA A 282 12.48 -62.89 -5.92
CA ALA A 282 12.52 -64.19 -6.58
C ALA A 282 13.90 -64.86 -6.47
N ILE A 283 14.98 -64.09 -6.65
CA ILE A 283 16.36 -64.59 -6.51
C ILE A 283 16.66 -65.01 -5.05
N LEU A 284 16.17 -64.26 -4.06
CA LEU A 284 16.33 -64.61 -2.64
C LEU A 284 15.58 -65.89 -2.25
N VAL A 285 14.38 -66.11 -2.81
CA VAL A 285 13.56 -67.31 -2.52
C VAL A 285 14.14 -68.56 -3.19
N THR A 286 14.68 -68.46 -4.41
CA THR A 286 15.30 -69.62 -5.09
C THR A 286 16.62 -70.02 -4.44
N ARG A 287 17.41 -69.06 -3.96
CA ARG A 287 18.69 -69.34 -3.29
C ARG A 287 18.55 -69.99 -1.91
N ARG A 288 17.39 -69.81 -1.24
CA ARG A 288 17.11 -70.43 0.07
C ARG A 288 16.61 -71.87 -0.02
N ARG A 289 16.27 -72.37 -1.23
CA ARG A 289 15.84 -73.76 -1.45
C ARG A 289 16.96 -74.73 -1.83
N THR A 290 18.21 -74.25 -1.92
CA THR A 290 19.38 -75.02 -2.37
C THR A 290 20.49 -75.13 -1.33
N LEU A 291 20.19 -74.84 -0.05
CA LEU A 291 21.05 -75.07 1.10
C LEU A 291 20.37 -76.04 2.08
#